data_AF-A0A482D7C8-F1
#
_entry.id   AF-A0A482D7C8-F1
#
_cell.length_a   1.000
_cell.length_b   1.000
_cell.length_c   1.000
_cell.angle_alpha   90.00
_cell.angle_beta   90.00
_cell.angle_gamma   90.00
#
_symmetry.space_group_name_H-M   'P 1'
#
loop_
_entity.id
_entity.type
_entity.pdbx_description
1 polymer ?
#
loop_
_entity_poly.entity_id
_entity_poly.type
_entity_poly.pdbx_seq_one_letter_code
_entity_poly.pdbx_strand_id
1 'polypeptide(L)'
;MSHYTVLVLNDNPEEQLKPFDESLKIDFQDCTEEVNKSWEKDTISEWYADVDATITKEDFEILEKEGKLELKDFPPDPCHSYKFITGNRVRVNYEFPEEIWRNTEHARFSEDIYVKLINVIKDEESRPIKIIFASLEKIDSPKQISMKEKYGSFEKFLDEYHGYKKEEDGRMGYWNNEKATWDWYTLGGRWTGMLKLKEGATGKTGKPGLQTEKADAGCVDSARKCDIDFVEMSKKGLEESAITYDKFLEKYENDKECKSYHPYFEYGVKGEMEDKVFIPETKESYIKRHASFVTFAVLKNGEWFERGRMGWWGIASDEKSNEVWDNEFNKLISELPEETLLSVYDCHI
;
A
#
# COMPACT_ATOMS: atom_id res chain seq x y z
N MET A 1 3.57 0.06 2.73
CA MET A 1 4.52 -1.07 2.83
C MET A 1 3.78 -2.14 3.60
N SER A 2 3.64 -3.35 3.05
CA SER A 2 2.85 -4.43 3.67
C SER A 2 3.61 -5.18 4.77
N HIS A 3 4.39 -4.45 5.59
CA HIS A 3 5.19 -5.02 6.68
C HIS A 3 4.93 -4.27 7.98
N TYR A 4 4.97 -4.99 9.09
CA TYR A 4 4.78 -4.40 10.42
C TYR A 4 5.53 -5.17 11.52
N THR A 5 5.75 -4.51 12.66
CA THR A 5 6.53 -5.08 13.78
C THR A 5 5.66 -5.85 14.76
N VAL A 6 6.11 -7.05 15.10
CA VAL A 6 5.48 -7.90 16.13
C VAL A 6 6.49 -8.25 17.20
N LEU A 7 6.19 -7.92 18.45
CA LEU A 7 6.97 -8.34 19.60
C LEU A 7 6.38 -9.64 20.18
N VAL A 8 7.13 -10.72 20.13
CA VAL A 8 6.72 -12.02 20.67
C VAL A 8 7.35 -12.22 22.05
N LEU A 9 6.52 -12.55 23.04
CA LEU A 9 6.87 -12.62 24.46
C LEU A 9 6.79 -14.07 24.97
N ASN A 10 7.78 -14.91 24.67
CA ASN A 10 7.90 -16.30 25.14
C ASN A 10 9.27 -16.90 24.73
N ASP A 11 9.68 -18.00 25.38
CA ASP A 11 10.87 -18.77 25.01
C ASP A 11 10.75 -19.49 23.65
N ASN A 12 9.52 -19.81 23.20
CA ASN A 12 9.24 -20.43 21.90
C ASN A 12 8.42 -19.52 20.97
N PRO A 13 9.02 -18.45 20.41
CA PRO A 13 8.28 -17.46 19.64
C PRO A 13 7.65 -18.03 18.35
N GLU A 14 8.34 -18.94 17.67
CA GLU A 14 7.84 -19.56 16.42
C GLU A 14 6.58 -20.41 16.65
N GLU A 15 6.49 -21.10 17.79
CA GLU A 15 5.30 -21.89 18.14
C GLU A 15 4.08 -21.00 18.37
N GLN A 16 4.28 -19.81 18.93
CA GLN A 16 3.18 -18.86 19.13
C GLN A 16 2.73 -18.20 17.83
N LEU A 17 3.65 -17.93 16.89
CA LEU A 17 3.32 -17.30 15.62
C LEU A 17 2.57 -18.25 14.69
N LYS A 18 2.85 -19.55 14.76
CA LYS A 18 2.32 -20.57 13.84
C LYS A 18 0.79 -20.53 13.65
N PRO A 19 -0.06 -20.38 14.67
CA PRO A 19 -1.51 -20.31 14.49
C PRO A 19 -2.02 -19.09 13.71
N PHE A 20 -1.17 -18.08 13.48
CA PHE A 20 -1.52 -16.83 12.80
C PHE A 20 -1.03 -16.78 11.34
N ASP A 21 -0.55 -17.91 10.82
CA ASP A 21 -0.12 -18.09 9.42
C ASP A 21 -1.34 -18.13 8.47
N GLU A 22 -1.36 -17.24 7.47
CA GLU A 22 -2.42 -17.17 6.45
C GLU A 22 -2.50 -18.43 5.59
N SER A 23 -1.39 -19.14 5.40
CA SER A 23 -1.34 -20.35 4.57
C SER A 23 -2.06 -21.55 5.20
N LEU A 24 -2.44 -21.46 6.48
CA LEU A 24 -3.19 -22.49 7.15
C LEU A 24 -4.62 -22.59 6.61
N LYS A 25 -4.95 -23.80 6.14
CA LYS A 25 -6.29 -24.15 5.68
C LYS A 25 -7.11 -24.67 6.85
N ILE A 26 -7.66 -23.77 7.66
CA ILE A 26 -8.38 -24.14 8.90
C ILE A 26 -9.88 -24.19 8.67
N ASP A 27 -10.45 -23.09 8.20
CA ASP A 27 -11.89 -22.92 8.09
C ASP A 27 -12.27 -22.82 6.61
N PHE A 28 -13.20 -23.68 6.17
CA PHE A 28 -13.71 -23.64 4.80
C PHE A 28 -14.88 -22.66 4.72
N GLN A 29 -14.71 -21.60 3.93
CA GLN A 29 -15.76 -20.64 3.63
C GLN A 29 -16.51 -21.11 2.39
N ASP A 30 -17.75 -21.57 2.58
CA ASP A 30 -18.62 -21.98 1.47
C ASP A 30 -19.21 -20.73 0.79
N CYS A 31 -18.92 -20.58 -0.50
CA CYS A 31 -19.41 -19.50 -1.36
C CYS A 31 -20.21 -20.04 -2.56
N THR A 32 -20.75 -21.25 -2.44
CA THR A 32 -21.42 -21.96 -3.53
C THR A 32 -22.57 -21.16 -4.13
N GLU A 33 -23.40 -20.52 -3.30
CA GLU A 33 -24.55 -19.75 -3.78
C GLU A 33 -24.11 -18.47 -4.51
N GLU A 34 -23.12 -17.77 -3.97
CA GLU A 34 -22.55 -16.55 -4.52
C GLU A 34 -21.89 -16.80 -5.88
N VAL A 35 -21.06 -17.85 -5.96
CA VAL A 35 -20.36 -18.24 -7.20
C VAL A 35 -21.35 -18.63 -8.28
N ASN A 36 -22.38 -19.43 -7.94
CA ASN A 36 -23.42 -19.81 -8.91
C ASN A 36 -24.21 -18.58 -9.40
N LYS A 37 -24.53 -17.65 -8.50
CA LYS A 37 -25.21 -16.41 -8.86
C LYS A 37 -24.34 -15.56 -9.79
N SER A 38 -23.04 -15.46 -9.51
CA SER A 38 -22.07 -14.73 -10.33
C SER A 38 -21.96 -15.33 -11.73
N TRP A 39 -21.81 -16.64 -11.84
CA TRP A 39 -21.76 -17.35 -13.12
C TRP A 39 -22.98 -17.12 -14.02
N GLU A 40 -24.17 -17.02 -13.41
CA GLU A 40 -25.42 -16.84 -14.14
C GLU A 40 -25.71 -15.38 -14.50
N LYS A 41 -25.26 -14.41 -13.70
CA LYS A 41 -25.74 -13.02 -13.79
C LYS A 41 -24.66 -11.99 -14.06
N ASP A 42 -23.43 -12.25 -13.66
CA ASP A 42 -22.39 -11.25 -13.76
C ASP A 42 -21.86 -11.17 -15.19
N THR A 43 -21.40 -9.97 -15.55
CA THR A 43 -20.76 -9.69 -16.82
C THR A 43 -19.38 -9.11 -16.57
N ILE A 44 -18.47 -9.35 -17.52
CA ILE A 44 -17.15 -8.76 -17.51
C ILE A 44 -16.93 -7.94 -18.77
N SER A 45 -16.23 -6.81 -18.60
CA SER A 45 -15.80 -5.98 -19.72
C SER A 45 -14.66 -6.70 -20.46
N GLU A 46 -14.90 -7.15 -21.68
CA GLU A 46 -13.84 -7.69 -22.55
C GLU A 46 -13.50 -6.71 -23.67
N TRP A 47 -12.20 -6.54 -23.90
CA TRP A 47 -11.64 -5.68 -24.95
C TRP A 47 -11.40 -6.53 -26.19
N TYR A 48 -12.02 -6.16 -27.32
CA TYR A 48 -11.82 -6.84 -28.61
C TYR A 48 -10.65 -6.26 -29.44
N ALA A 49 -9.79 -5.44 -28.84
CA ALA A 49 -8.61 -4.93 -29.51
C ALA A 49 -7.37 -5.61 -28.93
N ASP A 50 -6.61 -6.31 -29.77
CA ASP A 50 -5.18 -6.54 -29.55
C ASP A 50 -4.54 -5.14 -29.43
N VAL A 51 -4.41 -4.64 -28.20
CA VAL A 51 -3.77 -3.34 -27.95
C VAL A 51 -2.31 -3.61 -27.63
N ASP A 52 -1.45 -3.58 -28.65
CA ASP A 52 0.01 -3.70 -28.52
C ASP A 52 0.65 -2.55 -27.70
N ALA A 53 -0.14 -1.55 -27.26
CA ALA A 53 0.32 -0.45 -26.44
C ALA A 53 -0.79 0.13 -25.55
N THR A 54 -0.67 -0.06 -24.25
CA THR A 54 -1.38 0.72 -23.23
C THR A 54 -0.72 2.08 -23.09
N ILE A 55 -1.50 3.17 -23.14
CA ILE A 55 -0.98 4.51 -22.81
C ILE A 55 -1.09 4.74 -21.30
N THR A 56 0.00 5.12 -20.65
CA THR A 56 -0.08 5.56 -19.26
C THR A 56 -0.61 7.00 -19.19
N LYS A 57 -1.14 7.39 -18.04
CA LYS A 57 -1.55 8.77 -17.80
C LYS A 57 -0.39 9.75 -18.04
N GLU A 58 0.82 9.38 -17.61
CA GLU A 58 2.03 10.20 -17.75
C GLU A 58 2.43 10.37 -19.22
N ASP A 59 2.43 9.28 -19.99
CA ASP A 59 2.73 9.34 -21.43
C ASP A 59 1.71 10.19 -22.19
N PHE A 60 0.42 10.09 -21.81
CA PHE A 60 -0.64 10.92 -22.40
C PHE A 60 -0.42 12.41 -22.12
N GLU A 61 -0.17 12.78 -20.87
CA GLU A 61 0.03 14.18 -20.47
C GLU A 61 1.27 14.79 -21.15
N ILE A 62 2.34 14.02 -21.35
CA ILE A 62 3.54 14.45 -22.08
C ILE A 62 3.22 14.67 -23.56
N LEU A 63 2.60 13.71 -24.23
CA LEU A 63 2.29 13.78 -25.66
C LEU A 63 1.30 14.92 -25.97
N GLU A 64 0.31 15.14 -25.10
CA GLU A 64 -0.63 16.25 -25.22
C GLU A 64 0.08 17.60 -25.07
N LYS A 65 0.92 17.77 -24.04
CA LYS A 65 1.67 19.01 -23.80
C LYS A 65 2.61 19.37 -24.95
N GLU A 66 3.22 18.37 -25.58
CA GLU A 66 4.15 18.56 -26.70
C GLU A 66 3.44 18.69 -28.07
N GLY A 67 2.10 18.56 -28.11
CA GLY A 67 1.34 18.61 -29.37
C GLY A 67 1.62 17.41 -30.28
N LYS A 68 2.01 16.27 -29.71
CA LYS A 68 2.43 15.05 -30.42
C LYS A 68 1.37 13.94 -30.39
N LEU A 69 0.13 14.34 -30.12
CA LEU A 69 -1.05 13.48 -30.10
C LEU A 69 -1.97 13.89 -31.25
N GLU A 70 -2.21 12.98 -32.17
CA GLU A 70 -3.11 13.21 -33.31
C GLU A 70 -4.39 12.38 -33.15
N LEU A 71 -5.56 12.98 -33.42
CA LEU A 71 -6.84 12.28 -33.41
C LEU A 71 -7.25 11.88 -34.83
N LYS A 72 -7.49 10.58 -35.04
CA LYS A 72 -8.15 10.08 -36.26
C LYS A 72 -9.65 9.92 -36.03
N ASP A 73 -10.42 10.27 -37.06
CA ASP A 73 -11.89 10.13 -37.12
C ASP A 73 -12.71 11.07 -36.21
N PHE A 74 -12.15 12.24 -35.90
CA PHE A 74 -12.86 13.33 -35.21
C PHE A 74 -13.25 14.45 -36.17
N PRO A 75 -14.33 15.22 -35.87
CA PRO A 75 -14.72 16.36 -36.68
C PRO A 75 -13.54 17.35 -36.78
N PRO A 76 -13.25 17.91 -37.98
CA PRO A 76 -12.12 18.82 -38.18
C PRO A 76 -12.27 20.18 -37.46
N ASP A 77 -13.44 20.47 -36.90
CA ASP A 77 -13.76 21.69 -36.14
C ASP A 77 -14.83 21.32 -35.10
N PRO A 78 -14.63 21.54 -33.79
CA PRO A 78 -14.10 22.79 -33.22
C PRO A 78 -12.91 22.59 -32.24
N CYS A 79 -12.51 23.58 -31.44
CA CYS A 79 -11.42 23.43 -30.47
C CYS A 79 -11.70 22.28 -29.48
N HIS A 80 -10.79 21.31 -29.37
CA HIS A 80 -10.92 20.20 -28.43
C HIS A 80 -9.85 20.28 -27.34
N SER A 81 -10.22 19.90 -26.12
CA SER A 81 -9.25 19.55 -25.07
C SER A 81 -9.52 18.15 -24.55
N TYR A 82 -8.47 17.46 -24.13
CA TYR A 82 -8.58 16.10 -23.66
C TYR A 82 -8.35 16.01 -22.16
N LYS A 83 -8.89 14.95 -21.57
CA LYS A 83 -8.55 14.57 -20.20
C LYS A 83 -8.52 13.05 -20.11
N PHE A 84 -7.36 12.53 -19.77
CA PHE A 84 -7.23 11.11 -19.44
C PHE A 84 -8.05 10.78 -18.19
N ILE A 85 -8.85 9.70 -18.26
CA ILE A 85 -9.62 9.23 -17.11
C ILE A 85 -8.90 8.05 -16.47
N THR A 86 -8.92 6.89 -17.12
CA THR A 86 -8.29 5.65 -16.66
C THR A 86 -8.23 4.64 -17.81
N GLY A 87 -7.20 3.80 -17.84
CA GLY A 87 -7.00 2.82 -18.91
C GLY A 87 -7.04 3.46 -20.31
N ASN A 88 -7.85 2.92 -21.21
CA ASN A 88 -7.99 3.40 -22.59
C ASN A 88 -9.15 4.41 -22.78
N ARG A 89 -9.56 5.12 -21.71
CA ARG A 89 -10.68 6.06 -21.72
C ARG A 89 -10.20 7.51 -21.64
N VAL A 90 -10.62 8.31 -22.62
CA VAL A 90 -10.31 9.75 -22.71
C VAL A 90 -11.62 10.53 -22.76
N ARG A 91 -11.69 11.62 -22.00
CA ARG A 91 -12.76 12.61 -22.13
C ARG A 91 -12.35 13.64 -23.16
N VAL A 92 -13.20 13.85 -24.15
CA VAL A 92 -13.06 14.93 -25.12
C VAL A 92 -14.03 16.05 -24.75
N ASN A 93 -13.50 17.24 -24.51
CA ASN A 93 -14.32 18.45 -24.32
C ASN A 93 -14.33 19.23 -25.63
N TYR A 94 -15.53 19.58 -26.09
CA TYR A 94 -15.75 20.32 -27.33
C TYR A 94 -16.01 21.80 -27.00
N GLU A 95 -15.21 22.71 -27.55
CA GLU A 95 -15.39 24.17 -27.48
C GLU A 95 -15.73 24.74 -28.86
N PHE A 96 -16.99 25.13 -29.08
CA PHE A 96 -17.45 25.66 -30.37
C PHE A 96 -16.95 27.10 -30.63
N PRO A 97 -16.72 27.51 -31.89
CA PRO A 97 -16.34 28.89 -32.25
C PRO A 97 -17.46 29.89 -31.95
N GLU A 98 -17.09 31.12 -31.55
CA GLU A 98 -17.97 32.21 -31.08
C GLU A 98 -19.23 32.46 -31.94
N GLU A 99 -19.16 32.19 -33.24
CA GLU A 99 -20.25 32.44 -34.20
C GLU A 99 -21.45 31.49 -34.02
N ILE A 100 -21.25 30.30 -33.45
CA ILE A 100 -22.31 29.31 -33.15
C ILE A 100 -23.03 29.64 -31.81
N TRP A 101 -22.42 30.46 -30.95
CA TRP A 101 -22.88 30.73 -29.57
C TRP A 101 -24.18 31.53 -29.48
N ARG A 102 -24.56 32.25 -30.54
CA ARG A 102 -25.66 33.24 -30.45
C ARG A 102 -27.05 32.62 -30.33
N ASN A 103 -27.23 31.32 -30.51
CA ASN A 103 -28.56 30.70 -30.59
C ASN A 103 -28.83 29.48 -29.69
N THR A 104 -27.92 29.10 -28.80
CA THR A 104 -28.14 27.96 -27.89
C THR A 104 -27.59 28.26 -26.50
N GLU A 105 -28.43 28.07 -25.47
CA GLU A 105 -28.03 28.15 -24.07
C GLU A 105 -26.78 27.27 -23.81
N HIS A 106 -25.68 27.91 -23.43
CA HIS A 106 -24.45 27.36 -22.84
C HIS A 106 -24.22 25.83 -22.87
N ALA A 107 -24.03 25.22 -24.03
CA ALA A 107 -23.70 23.80 -24.11
C ALA A 107 -22.20 23.57 -24.32
N ARG A 108 -21.42 23.55 -23.22
CA ARG A 108 -20.16 22.79 -23.23
C ARG A 108 -20.54 21.31 -23.27
N PHE A 109 -20.14 20.61 -24.33
CA PHE A 109 -20.38 19.18 -24.45
C PHE A 109 -19.09 18.43 -24.14
N SER A 110 -19.19 17.37 -23.34
CA SER A 110 -18.10 16.44 -23.09
C SER A 110 -18.58 15.03 -23.37
N GLU A 111 -17.81 14.28 -24.14
CA GLU A 111 -18.06 12.85 -24.39
C GLU A 111 -16.90 12.03 -23.84
N ASP A 112 -17.24 10.95 -23.14
CA ASP A 112 -16.25 9.95 -22.76
C ASP A 112 -16.17 8.91 -23.86
N ILE A 113 -14.99 8.76 -24.43
CA ILE A 113 -14.73 7.84 -25.54
C ILE A 113 -13.64 6.85 -25.15
N TYR A 114 -13.63 5.73 -25.86
CA TYR A 114 -12.56 4.75 -25.80
C TYR A 114 -11.63 4.95 -26.98
N VAL A 115 -10.33 4.88 -26.73
CA VAL A 115 -9.29 5.11 -27.73
C VAL A 115 -8.22 4.05 -27.63
N LYS A 116 -7.57 3.72 -28.76
CA LYS A 116 -6.33 2.93 -28.78
C LYS A 116 -5.19 3.77 -29.35
N LEU A 117 -3.97 3.48 -28.94
CA LEU A 117 -2.77 4.03 -29.58
C LEU A 117 -2.52 3.32 -30.91
N ILE A 118 -2.28 4.12 -31.94
CA ILE A 118 -1.78 3.68 -33.24
C ILE A 118 -0.57 4.54 -33.62
N ASN A 119 0.23 4.07 -34.58
CA ASN A 119 1.39 4.82 -35.09
C ASN A 119 2.38 5.27 -33.99
N VAL A 120 2.65 4.41 -33.01
CA VAL A 120 3.54 4.73 -31.88
C VAL A 120 4.99 4.80 -32.37
N ILE A 121 5.60 5.97 -32.29
CA ILE A 121 7.03 6.19 -32.53
C ILE A 121 7.73 6.26 -31.18
N LYS A 122 8.75 5.42 -30.99
CA LYS A 122 9.53 5.34 -29.76
C LYS A 122 10.95 5.84 -29.98
N ASP A 123 11.51 6.48 -28.97
CA ASP A 123 12.93 6.77 -28.87
C ASP A 123 13.63 5.55 -28.26
N GLU A 124 14.14 4.66 -29.12
CA GLU A 124 14.83 3.44 -28.67
C GLU A 124 16.18 3.73 -27.99
N GLU A 125 16.74 4.93 -28.17
CA GLU A 125 18.00 5.34 -27.55
C GLU A 125 17.80 5.90 -26.14
N SER A 126 16.59 6.36 -25.80
CA SER A 126 16.24 6.86 -24.48
C SER A 126 16.10 5.73 -23.43
N ARG A 127 16.56 5.99 -22.20
CA ARG A 127 16.33 5.11 -21.04
C ARG A 127 15.69 5.91 -19.89
N PRO A 128 14.42 5.62 -19.50
CA PRO A 128 13.50 4.65 -20.10
C PRO A 128 13.08 5.02 -21.54
N ILE A 129 12.63 4.01 -22.32
CA ILE A 129 12.15 4.20 -23.70
C ILE A 129 10.97 5.18 -23.67
N LYS A 130 11.08 6.30 -24.38
CA LYS A 130 10.04 7.33 -24.47
C LYS A 130 9.21 7.18 -25.72
N ILE A 131 7.90 7.38 -25.60
CA ILE A 131 7.04 7.56 -26.76
C ILE A 131 7.24 8.99 -27.28
N ILE A 132 7.73 9.11 -28.51
CA ILE A 132 7.93 10.40 -29.18
C ILE A 132 6.61 10.88 -29.77
N PHE A 133 5.83 9.98 -30.38
CA PHE A 133 4.60 10.34 -31.07
C PHE A 133 3.63 9.18 -31.05
N ALA A 134 2.33 9.46 -30.99
CA ALA A 134 1.30 8.47 -31.22
C ALA A 134 0.02 9.16 -31.74
N SER A 135 -0.78 8.42 -32.51
CA SER A 135 -2.15 8.84 -32.82
C SER A 135 -3.14 8.04 -31.98
N LEU A 136 -4.27 8.65 -31.66
CA LEU A 136 -5.40 7.96 -31.05
C LEU A 136 -6.48 7.71 -32.10
N GLU A 137 -6.98 6.49 -32.10
CA GLU A 137 -8.13 6.06 -32.90
C GLU A 137 -9.30 5.77 -31.96
N LYS A 138 -10.47 6.35 -32.23
CA LYS A 138 -11.70 6.03 -31.50
C LYS A 138 -12.02 4.56 -31.70
N ILE A 139 -12.25 3.84 -30.61
CA ILE A 139 -12.69 2.45 -30.62
C ILE A 139 -14.05 2.32 -29.96
N ASP A 140 -14.74 1.23 -30.27
CA ASP A 140 -15.95 0.86 -29.56
C ASP A 140 -15.65 0.63 -28.08
N SER A 141 -16.63 0.95 -27.24
CA SER A 141 -16.55 0.64 -25.82
C SER A 141 -16.42 -0.88 -25.59
N PRO A 142 -15.76 -1.30 -24.49
CA PRO A 142 -15.69 -2.72 -24.12
C PRO A 142 -17.09 -3.31 -24.10
N LYS A 143 -17.27 -4.45 -24.75
CA LYS A 143 -18.57 -5.13 -24.70
C LYS A 143 -18.67 -5.83 -23.35
N GLN A 144 -19.84 -5.71 -22.73
CA GLN A 144 -20.19 -6.55 -21.60
C GLN A 144 -20.52 -7.93 -22.14
N ILE A 145 -19.72 -8.92 -21.75
CA ILE A 145 -19.98 -10.32 -22.07
C ILE A 145 -20.28 -11.08 -20.79
N SER A 146 -21.04 -12.17 -20.90
CA SER A 146 -21.32 -13.03 -19.76
C SER A 146 -20.08 -13.79 -19.30
N MET A 147 -20.02 -14.18 -18.02
CA MET A 147 -18.97 -15.07 -17.53
C MET A 147 -18.88 -16.38 -18.35
N LYS A 148 -20.04 -16.86 -18.83
CA LYS A 148 -20.16 -18.06 -19.67
C LYS A 148 -19.41 -17.92 -20.99
N GLU A 149 -19.55 -16.78 -21.65
CA GLU A 149 -18.85 -16.49 -22.89
C GLU A 149 -17.35 -16.29 -22.66
N LYS A 150 -16.95 -15.63 -21.57
CA LYS A 150 -15.54 -15.35 -21.26
C LYS A 150 -14.74 -16.62 -20.96
N TYR A 151 -15.23 -17.45 -20.06
CA TYR A 151 -14.48 -18.59 -19.52
C TYR A 151 -14.81 -19.91 -20.21
N GLY A 152 -15.97 -20.00 -20.88
CA GLY A 152 -16.40 -21.18 -21.64
C GLY A 152 -16.82 -22.40 -20.80
N SER A 153 -16.30 -22.54 -19.58
CA SER A 153 -16.75 -23.55 -18.61
C SER A 153 -16.78 -22.98 -17.20
N PHE A 154 -17.62 -23.59 -16.36
CA PHE A 154 -17.77 -23.19 -14.97
C PHE A 154 -16.51 -23.48 -14.16
N GLU A 155 -15.78 -24.55 -14.48
CA GLU A 155 -14.52 -24.90 -13.82
C GLU A 155 -13.42 -23.86 -14.08
N LYS A 156 -13.32 -23.34 -15.31
CA LYS A 156 -12.38 -22.26 -15.63
C LYS A 156 -12.75 -20.96 -14.94
N PHE A 157 -14.04 -20.63 -14.90
CA PHE A 157 -14.52 -19.49 -14.15
C PHE A 157 -14.17 -19.60 -12.65
N LEU A 158 -14.38 -20.76 -12.05
CA LEU A 158 -14.09 -21.00 -10.65
C LEU A 158 -12.59 -20.84 -10.32
N ASP A 159 -11.71 -21.39 -11.16
CA ASP A 159 -10.25 -21.34 -10.95
C ASP A 159 -9.65 -19.97 -11.33
N GLU A 160 -9.97 -19.44 -12.51
CA GLU A 160 -9.31 -18.22 -13.02
C GLU A 160 -9.90 -16.91 -12.45
N TYR A 161 -11.19 -16.86 -12.15
CA TYR A 161 -11.83 -15.65 -11.62
C TYR A 161 -11.82 -15.61 -10.09
N HIS A 162 -12.19 -16.73 -9.45
CA HIS A 162 -12.27 -16.80 -7.99
C HIS A 162 -11.03 -17.42 -7.33
N GLY A 163 -10.22 -18.21 -8.04
CA GLY A 163 -9.13 -18.98 -7.42
C GLY A 163 -9.63 -20.14 -6.55
N TYR A 164 -10.89 -20.54 -6.71
CA TYR A 164 -11.52 -21.58 -5.88
C TYR A 164 -11.38 -22.95 -6.49
N LYS A 165 -11.57 -23.98 -5.66
CA LYS A 165 -11.69 -25.36 -6.11
C LYS A 165 -13.00 -25.95 -5.61
N LYS A 166 -13.55 -26.88 -6.39
CA LYS A 166 -14.71 -27.65 -5.98
C LYS A 166 -14.26 -28.80 -5.09
N GLU A 167 -14.80 -28.86 -3.88
CA GLU A 167 -14.55 -29.93 -2.92
C GLU A 167 -15.28 -31.22 -3.35
N GLU A 168 -14.88 -32.37 -2.79
CA GLU A 168 -15.44 -33.68 -3.16
C GLU A 168 -16.96 -33.79 -2.91
N ASP A 169 -17.46 -33.04 -1.93
CA ASP A 169 -18.89 -32.97 -1.59
C ASP A 169 -19.69 -31.98 -2.46
N GLY A 170 -19.02 -31.29 -3.37
CA GLY A 170 -19.61 -30.37 -4.33
C GLY A 170 -19.65 -28.91 -3.90
N ARG A 171 -19.21 -28.57 -2.69
CA ARG A 171 -19.08 -27.18 -2.22
C ARG A 171 -17.93 -26.46 -2.92
N MET A 172 -18.06 -25.14 -3.03
CA MET A 172 -17.09 -24.26 -3.69
C MET A 172 -16.78 -23.07 -2.81
N GLY A 173 -15.51 -22.77 -2.67
CA GLY A 173 -15.08 -21.67 -1.83
C GLY A 173 -13.58 -21.70 -1.61
N TYR A 174 -13.17 -21.13 -0.48
CA TYR A 174 -11.76 -21.01 -0.11
C TYR A 174 -11.55 -21.39 1.35
N TRP A 175 -10.33 -21.83 1.62
CA TRP A 175 -9.88 -22.06 2.98
C TRP A 175 -9.26 -20.78 3.51
N ASN A 176 -9.62 -20.38 4.72
CA ASN A 176 -9.00 -19.27 5.42
C ASN A 176 -8.57 -19.67 6.84
N ASN A 177 -7.74 -18.83 7.42
CA ASN A 177 -7.46 -18.83 8.85
C ASN A 177 -7.98 -17.50 9.40
N GLU A 178 -9.03 -17.53 10.22
CA GLU A 178 -9.60 -16.30 10.81
C GLU A 178 -8.63 -15.57 11.75
N LYS A 179 -7.61 -16.28 12.23
CA LYS A 179 -6.53 -15.72 13.04
C LYS A 179 -5.33 -15.29 12.20
N ALA A 180 -5.39 -15.37 10.87
CA ALA A 180 -4.28 -14.97 10.02
C ALA A 180 -3.91 -13.51 10.28
N THR A 181 -2.63 -13.28 10.58
CA THR A 181 -2.08 -11.92 10.69
C THR A 181 -0.87 -11.74 9.79
N TRP A 182 -0.28 -12.82 9.27
CA TRP A 182 0.87 -12.77 8.39
C TRP A 182 0.87 -13.89 7.33
N ASP A 183 1.51 -13.66 6.19
CA ASP A 183 1.83 -14.67 5.15
C ASP A 183 3.32 -15.08 5.16
N TRP A 184 4.18 -14.23 5.72
CA TRP A 184 5.60 -14.46 5.96
C TRP A 184 6.11 -13.65 7.17
N TYR A 185 7.14 -14.16 7.86
CA TYR A 185 7.84 -13.38 8.89
C TYR A 185 9.35 -13.63 8.92
N THR A 186 10.09 -12.71 9.54
CA THR A 186 11.53 -12.86 9.78
C THR A 186 11.92 -12.20 11.11
N LEU A 187 12.76 -12.86 11.90
CA LEU A 187 13.34 -12.26 13.12
C LEU A 187 14.23 -11.07 12.73
N GLY A 188 13.93 -9.88 13.28
CA GLY A 188 14.57 -8.60 12.93
C GLY A 188 14.01 -8.00 11.64
N GLY A 189 14.39 -8.55 10.48
CA GLY A 189 13.98 -8.06 9.17
C GLY A 189 14.35 -6.59 8.97
N ARG A 190 13.40 -5.76 8.53
CA ARG A 190 13.58 -4.30 8.37
C ARG A 190 13.86 -3.56 9.68
N TRP A 191 13.53 -4.18 10.80
CA TRP A 191 13.70 -3.62 12.13
C TRP A 191 14.77 -4.36 12.92
N THR A 192 15.80 -4.86 12.23
CA THR A 192 16.90 -5.54 12.91
C THR A 192 17.65 -4.59 13.86
N GLY A 193 18.00 -5.06 15.06
CA GLY A 193 18.71 -4.30 16.07
C GLY A 193 17.83 -3.40 16.94
N MET A 194 16.52 -3.64 17.02
CA MET A 194 15.63 -2.84 17.87
C MET A 194 15.93 -2.94 19.37
N LEU A 195 16.53 -4.03 19.86
CA LEU A 195 16.77 -4.23 21.30
C LEU A 195 18.22 -3.94 21.65
N LYS A 196 18.46 -2.91 22.49
CA LYS A 196 19.80 -2.61 23.02
C LYS A 196 20.10 -3.51 24.21
N LEU A 197 21.24 -4.20 24.17
CA LEU A 197 21.74 -4.99 25.30
C LEU A 197 22.49 -4.13 26.30
N LYS A 198 22.36 -4.50 27.58
CA LYS A 198 23.26 -4.07 28.65
C LYS A 198 24.68 -4.60 28.40
N GLU A 199 25.67 -3.94 28.99
CA GLU A 199 27.07 -4.36 28.86
C GLU A 199 27.27 -5.80 29.35
N GLY A 200 27.90 -6.64 28.53
CA GLY A 200 28.18 -8.05 28.83
C GLY A 200 26.99 -9.00 28.65
N ALA A 201 25.79 -8.51 28.35
CA ALA A 201 24.63 -9.34 28.08
C ALA A 201 24.69 -9.97 26.68
N THR A 202 23.86 -11.00 26.47
CA THR A 202 23.82 -11.75 25.20
C THR A 202 22.42 -11.79 24.62
N GLY A 203 22.34 -11.82 23.30
CA GLY A 203 21.09 -11.96 22.57
C GLY A 203 21.30 -12.57 21.20
N LYS A 204 20.20 -12.71 20.46
CA LYS A 204 20.17 -13.29 19.12
C LYS A 204 19.82 -12.20 18.10
N THR A 205 20.64 -12.08 17.07
CA THR A 205 20.34 -11.29 15.88
C THR A 205 19.81 -12.22 14.79
N GLY A 206 18.71 -11.82 14.15
CA GLY A 206 18.11 -12.50 13.03
C GLY A 206 18.73 -12.08 11.70
N LYS A 207 17.90 -11.95 10.67
CA LYS A 207 18.33 -11.56 9.32
C LYS A 207 17.84 -10.14 9.02
N PRO A 208 18.68 -9.27 8.45
CA PRO A 208 18.21 -7.98 7.96
C PRO A 208 17.24 -8.16 6.80
N GLY A 209 16.32 -7.21 6.64
CA GLY A 209 15.44 -7.08 5.49
C GLY A 209 16.19 -6.73 4.20
N LEU A 210 15.46 -6.75 3.08
CA LEU A 210 16.01 -6.31 1.80
C LEU A 210 16.40 -4.83 1.89
N GLN A 211 17.64 -4.50 1.52
CA GLN A 211 18.22 -3.15 1.62
C GLN A 211 18.26 -2.58 3.05
N THR A 212 18.20 -3.42 4.08
CA THR A 212 18.38 -3.01 5.48
C THR A 212 19.84 -3.25 5.90
N GLU A 213 20.43 -2.28 6.58
CA GLU A 213 21.74 -2.46 7.20
C GLU A 213 21.68 -3.52 8.32
N LYS A 214 22.84 -4.06 8.69
CA LYS A 214 22.90 -5.02 9.81
C LYS A 214 22.73 -4.27 11.14
N ALA A 215 22.22 -4.98 12.15
CA ALA A 215 22.14 -4.44 13.50
C ALA A 215 23.50 -3.93 14.00
N ASP A 216 23.47 -2.77 14.66
CA ASP A 216 24.63 -2.18 15.34
C ASP A 216 25.19 -3.10 16.43
N ALA A 217 26.47 -2.90 16.78
CA ALA A 217 27.09 -3.66 17.87
C ALA A 217 26.34 -3.47 19.20
N GLY A 218 25.98 -4.59 19.84
CA GLY A 218 25.20 -4.61 21.08
C GLY A 218 23.70 -4.36 20.88
N CYS A 219 23.22 -4.29 19.64
CA CYS A 219 21.81 -4.28 19.30
C CYS A 219 21.42 -5.63 18.70
N VAL A 220 20.30 -6.20 19.14
CA VAL A 220 19.84 -7.54 18.78
C VAL A 220 18.34 -7.56 18.49
N ASP A 221 17.86 -8.70 18.00
CA ASP A 221 16.44 -8.91 17.66
C ASP A 221 15.70 -9.74 18.70
N SER A 222 16.45 -10.45 19.54
CA SER A 222 15.89 -11.16 20.67
C SER A 222 16.83 -11.22 21.86
N ALA A 223 16.30 -10.96 23.05
CA ALA A 223 17.04 -10.97 24.32
C ALA A 223 16.07 -11.19 25.49
N ARG A 224 16.58 -11.61 26.65
CA ARG A 224 15.77 -11.62 27.87
C ARG A 224 15.49 -10.20 28.34
N LYS A 225 14.34 -9.97 28.95
CA LYS A 225 13.96 -8.65 29.47
C LYS A 225 15.03 -8.06 30.40
N CYS A 226 15.60 -8.88 31.28
CA CYS A 226 16.65 -8.48 32.21
C CYS A 226 17.94 -7.99 31.54
N ASP A 227 18.20 -8.43 30.31
CA ASP A 227 19.40 -8.12 29.52
C ASP A 227 19.24 -6.86 28.65
N ILE A 228 18.01 -6.34 28.51
CA ILE A 228 17.71 -5.18 27.65
C ILE A 228 17.88 -3.87 28.43
N ASP A 229 18.55 -2.91 27.82
CA ASP A 229 18.76 -1.57 28.37
C ASP A 229 17.66 -0.59 27.89
N PHE A 230 16.47 -0.70 28.50
CA PHE A 230 15.35 0.19 28.19
C PHE A 230 15.64 1.68 28.48
N VAL A 231 16.54 1.97 29.42
CA VAL A 231 16.90 3.35 29.78
C VAL A 231 17.70 3.99 28.65
N GLU A 232 18.72 3.29 28.16
CA GLU A 232 19.53 3.77 27.04
C GLU A 232 18.70 3.84 25.75
N MET A 233 17.81 2.86 25.50
CA MET A 233 16.89 2.90 24.35
C MET A 233 16.00 4.15 24.38
N SER A 234 15.41 4.45 25.54
CA SER A 234 14.55 5.63 25.69
C SER A 234 15.34 6.92 25.48
N LYS A 235 16.54 7.02 26.08
CA LYS A 235 17.42 8.19 25.92
C LYS A 235 17.80 8.41 24.46
N LYS A 236 18.27 7.36 23.77
CA LYS A 236 18.64 7.41 22.34
C LYS A 236 17.45 7.81 21.47
N GLY A 237 16.27 7.24 21.72
CA GLY A 237 15.03 7.58 21.00
C GLY A 237 14.66 9.06 21.16
N LEU A 238 14.80 9.63 22.36
CA LEU A 238 14.56 11.05 22.61
C LEU A 238 15.55 11.94 21.84
N GLU A 239 16.84 11.60 21.88
CA GLU A 239 17.90 12.36 21.20
C GLU A 239 17.74 12.31 19.67
N GLU A 240 17.55 11.13 19.09
CA GLU A 240 17.39 10.93 17.64
C GLU A 240 16.12 11.59 17.10
N SER A 241 15.00 11.48 17.83
CA SER A 241 13.76 12.15 17.47
C SER A 241 13.91 13.67 17.50
N ALA A 242 14.59 14.22 18.50
CA ALA A 242 14.85 15.66 18.59
C ALA A 242 15.71 16.15 17.42
N ILE A 243 16.80 15.45 17.09
CA ILE A 243 17.68 15.78 15.96
C ILE A 243 16.92 15.71 14.63
N THR A 244 16.10 14.69 14.44
CA THR A 244 15.34 14.50 13.19
C THR A 244 14.30 15.59 13.01
N TYR A 245 13.61 15.96 14.08
CA TYR A 245 12.65 17.06 14.05
C TYR A 245 13.32 18.41 13.80
N ASP A 246 14.52 18.66 14.35
CA ASP A 246 15.26 19.90 14.11
C ASP A 246 15.71 20.02 12.64
N LYS A 247 16.15 18.93 12.02
CA LYS A 247 16.44 18.88 10.57
C LYS A 247 15.20 19.15 9.73
N PHE A 248 14.07 18.57 10.12
CA PHE A 248 12.79 18.85 9.48
C PHE A 248 12.44 20.34 9.56
N LEU A 249 12.51 20.94 10.76
CA LEU A 249 12.20 22.36 10.96
C LEU A 249 13.08 23.27 10.12
N GLU A 250 14.39 23.01 10.08
CA GLU A 250 15.33 23.78 9.25
C GLU A 250 14.92 23.74 7.76
N LYS A 251 14.57 22.56 7.23
CA LYS A 251 14.09 22.43 5.86
C LYS A 251 12.73 23.11 5.66
N TYR A 252 11.81 22.90 6.58
CA TYR A 252 10.45 23.44 6.53
C TYR A 252 10.45 24.97 6.54
N GLU A 253 11.35 25.61 7.30
CA GLU A 253 11.46 27.07 7.33
C GLU A 253 11.99 27.66 6.02
N ASN A 254 12.93 26.95 5.38
CA ASN A 254 13.70 27.45 4.23
C ASN A 254 13.16 27.01 2.86
N ASP A 255 12.33 25.96 2.79
CA ASP A 255 11.84 25.38 1.55
C ASP A 255 10.32 25.53 1.40
N LYS A 256 9.89 26.22 0.34
CA LYS A 256 8.46 26.41 0.02
C LYS A 256 7.79 25.11 -0.39
N GLU A 257 8.51 24.16 -0.98
CA GLU A 257 7.96 22.87 -1.41
C GLU A 257 7.59 22.02 -0.19
N CYS A 258 8.45 22.04 0.84
CA CYS A 258 8.22 21.36 2.12
C CYS A 258 6.93 21.83 2.82
N LYS A 259 6.48 23.08 2.58
CA LYS A 259 5.21 23.62 3.07
C LYS A 259 3.99 23.19 2.27
N SER A 260 4.18 22.64 1.08
CA SER A 260 3.11 22.26 0.15
C SER A 260 2.90 20.75 0.03
N TYR A 261 3.79 19.95 0.62
CA TYR A 261 3.74 18.49 0.67
C TYR A 261 3.66 17.99 2.12
N HIS A 262 3.25 16.74 2.32
CA HIS A 262 3.12 16.13 3.65
C HIS A 262 4.46 15.49 4.08
N PRO A 263 5.29 16.12 4.94
CA PRO A 263 6.64 15.68 5.32
C PRO A 263 6.69 14.35 6.09
N TYR A 264 5.53 13.75 6.38
CA TYR A 264 5.43 12.43 7.03
C TYR A 264 6.25 11.33 6.38
N PHE A 265 6.35 11.28 5.06
CA PHE A 265 7.11 10.20 4.42
C PHE A 265 8.62 10.34 4.60
N GLU A 266 9.14 11.56 4.69
CA GLU A 266 10.58 11.83 4.81
C GLU A 266 11.02 11.91 6.28
N TYR A 267 10.22 12.57 7.11
CA TYR A 267 10.57 12.88 8.50
C TYR A 267 9.64 12.23 9.52
N GLY A 268 8.56 11.57 9.09
CA GLY A 268 7.56 11.03 10.00
C GLY A 268 6.73 12.09 10.72
N VAL A 269 6.76 13.36 10.30
CA VAL A 269 6.04 14.49 10.93
C VAL A 269 4.59 14.52 10.46
N LYS A 270 3.65 14.50 11.40
CA LYS A 270 2.21 14.67 11.14
C LYS A 270 1.84 16.15 11.17
N GLY A 271 0.70 16.49 10.58
CA GLY A 271 0.20 17.85 10.54
C GLY A 271 -1.09 17.95 9.74
N GLU A 272 -1.56 19.17 9.55
CA GLU A 272 -2.81 19.47 8.83
C GLU A 272 -2.53 20.42 7.67
N MET A 273 -3.40 20.40 6.66
CA MET A 273 -3.30 21.33 5.53
C MET A 273 -4.28 22.48 5.74
N GLU A 274 -3.79 23.70 5.89
CA GLU A 274 -4.58 24.92 5.97
C GLU A 274 -4.16 25.87 4.83
N ASP A 275 -5.09 26.28 3.98
CA ASP A 275 -4.82 27.17 2.82
C ASP A 275 -3.62 26.74 1.94
N LYS A 276 -3.49 25.41 1.71
CA LYS A 276 -2.38 24.77 0.97
C LYS A 276 -1.00 24.88 1.66
N VAL A 277 -0.98 25.22 2.94
CA VAL A 277 0.20 25.22 3.80
C VAL A 277 0.07 24.07 4.79
N PHE A 278 1.07 23.21 4.83
CA PHE A 278 1.18 22.13 5.81
C PHE A 278 1.59 22.70 7.17
N ILE A 279 0.75 22.58 8.18
CA ILE A 279 1.05 22.98 9.57
C ILE A 279 1.52 21.73 10.31
N PRO A 280 2.81 21.64 10.68
CA PRO A 280 3.32 20.48 11.41
C PRO A 280 2.78 20.41 12.84
N GLU A 281 2.77 19.19 13.39
CA GLU A 281 2.62 18.95 14.83
C GLU A 281 3.75 19.62 15.63
N THR A 282 3.67 19.63 16.96
CA THR A 282 4.74 20.20 17.79
C THR A 282 5.93 19.24 17.91
N LYS A 283 7.13 19.78 18.17
CA LYS A 283 8.33 18.98 18.50
C LYS A 283 8.07 18.00 19.65
N GLU A 284 7.33 18.44 20.66
CA GLU A 284 6.98 17.62 21.81
C GLU A 284 6.05 16.45 21.44
N SER A 285 5.01 16.71 20.63
CA SER A 285 4.13 15.66 20.08
C SER A 285 4.90 14.64 19.24
N TYR A 286 5.79 15.14 18.38
CA TYR A 286 6.64 14.30 17.54
C TYR A 286 7.55 13.41 18.38
N ILE A 287 8.30 13.98 19.32
CA ILE A 287 9.22 13.23 20.19
C ILE A 287 8.45 12.20 21.01
N LYS A 288 7.30 12.57 21.59
CA LYS A 288 6.46 11.62 22.36
C LYS A 288 6.10 10.38 21.53
N ARG A 289 5.87 10.55 20.23
CA ARG A 289 5.46 9.48 19.31
C ARG A 289 6.61 8.65 18.74
N HIS A 290 7.80 9.23 18.59
CA HIS A 290 8.95 8.57 17.93
C HIS A 290 10.03 8.06 18.89
N ALA A 291 10.11 8.62 20.11
CA ALA A 291 11.14 8.21 21.07
C ALA A 291 10.83 6.90 21.80
N SER A 292 9.57 6.49 21.82
CA SER A 292 9.10 5.32 22.56
C SER A 292 9.42 4.03 21.80
N PHE A 293 10.05 3.06 22.48
CA PHE A 293 10.14 1.69 21.96
C PHE A 293 8.76 1.04 22.02
N VAL A 294 8.11 0.92 20.85
CA VAL A 294 6.79 0.32 20.70
C VAL A 294 6.74 -0.44 19.37
N THR A 295 6.16 -1.65 19.37
CA THR A 295 5.87 -2.40 18.15
C THR A 295 4.40 -2.25 17.75
N PHE A 296 4.06 -2.57 16.50
CA PHE A 296 2.68 -2.49 16.03
C PHE A 296 1.76 -3.51 16.73
N ALA A 297 2.27 -4.72 16.93
CA ALA A 297 1.59 -5.77 17.67
C ALA A 297 2.50 -6.44 18.70
N VAL A 298 1.87 -7.12 19.67
CA VAL A 298 2.49 -7.93 20.70
C VAL A 298 1.76 -9.27 20.75
N LEU A 299 2.53 -10.37 20.73
CA LEU A 299 2.01 -11.72 20.91
C LEU A 299 2.51 -12.28 22.24
N LYS A 300 1.58 -12.47 23.17
CA LYS A 300 1.87 -12.88 24.55
C LYS A 300 1.04 -14.10 24.92
N ASN A 301 1.70 -15.23 25.18
CA ASN A 301 1.06 -16.50 25.56
C ASN A 301 -0.08 -16.95 24.63
N GLY A 302 0.10 -16.78 23.32
CA GLY A 302 -0.88 -17.11 22.29
C GLY A 302 -2.01 -16.08 22.10
N GLU A 303 -2.01 -14.99 22.85
CA GLU A 303 -2.94 -13.87 22.70
C GLU A 303 -2.30 -12.74 21.91
N TRP A 304 -3.02 -12.27 20.87
CA TRP A 304 -2.58 -11.22 19.95
C TRP A 304 -3.14 -9.86 20.37
N PHE A 305 -2.25 -8.90 20.60
CA PHE A 305 -2.57 -7.52 20.90
C PHE A 305 -2.03 -6.63 19.78
N GLU A 306 -2.83 -5.73 19.24
CA GLU A 306 -2.40 -4.85 18.16
C GLU A 306 -2.90 -3.41 18.34
N ARG A 307 -2.17 -2.47 17.74
CA ARG A 307 -2.54 -1.05 17.70
C ARG A 307 -3.82 -0.82 16.89
N GLY A 308 -3.97 -1.56 15.80
CA GLY A 308 -5.12 -1.55 14.92
C GLY A 308 -5.09 -2.79 14.04
N ARG A 309 -6.16 -3.05 13.32
CA ARG A 309 -6.25 -4.23 12.44
C ARG A 309 -5.42 -3.98 11.20
N MET A 310 -4.33 -4.72 11.04
CA MET A 310 -3.51 -4.63 9.84
C MET A 310 -4.29 -5.19 8.63
N GLY A 311 -4.38 -4.39 7.57
CA GLY A 311 -5.06 -4.75 6.33
C GLY A 311 -4.14 -4.68 5.12
N TRP A 312 -4.73 -4.96 3.96
CA TRP A 312 -4.03 -5.03 2.69
C TRP A 312 -3.25 -3.73 2.38
N TRP A 313 -2.09 -3.86 1.72
CA TRP A 313 -1.12 -2.77 1.46
C TRP A 313 -0.43 -2.19 2.71
N GLY A 314 -0.59 -2.82 3.87
CA GLY A 314 -0.06 -2.32 5.14
C GLY A 314 -0.85 -1.13 5.69
N ILE A 315 -2.15 -1.04 5.33
CA ILE A 315 -3.05 -0.02 5.84
C ILE A 315 -3.77 -0.61 7.04
N ALA A 316 -3.60 0.01 8.20
CA ALA A 316 -4.31 -0.38 9.40
C ALA A 316 -5.70 0.30 9.48
N SER A 317 -6.70 -0.43 9.95
CA SER A 317 -8.01 0.11 10.34
C SER A 317 -8.21 0.02 11.85
N ASP A 318 -9.21 0.74 12.37
CA ASP A 318 -9.57 0.74 13.79
C ASP A 318 -8.38 1.02 14.74
N GLU A 319 -7.47 1.90 14.30
CA GLU A 319 -6.26 2.22 15.05
C GLU A 319 -6.58 2.96 16.35
N LYS A 320 -6.06 2.43 17.45
CA LYS A 320 -5.95 3.11 18.73
C LYS A 320 -5.09 4.36 18.57
N SER A 321 -5.36 5.40 19.37
CA SER A 321 -4.43 6.52 19.48
C SER A 321 -3.09 6.02 20.03
N ASN A 322 -1.98 6.70 19.68
CA ASN A 322 -0.66 6.29 20.16
C ASN A 322 -0.61 6.23 21.69
N GLU A 323 -1.22 7.19 22.38
CA GLU A 323 -1.26 7.19 23.84
C GLU A 323 -1.96 5.96 24.42
N VAL A 324 -3.07 5.51 23.82
CA VAL A 324 -3.75 4.30 24.27
C VAL A 324 -2.87 3.07 24.04
N TRP A 325 -2.29 2.94 22.85
CA TRP A 325 -1.46 1.79 22.52
C TRP A 325 -0.14 1.76 23.32
N ASP A 326 0.53 2.89 23.48
CA ASP A 326 1.77 3.00 24.27
C ASP A 326 1.51 2.59 25.73
N ASN A 327 0.37 2.98 26.30
CA ASN A 327 -0.01 2.58 27.66
C ASN A 327 -0.28 1.07 27.76
N GLU A 328 -1.01 0.49 26.80
CA GLU A 328 -1.25 -0.95 26.74
C GLU A 328 0.07 -1.73 26.56
N PHE A 329 0.92 -1.30 25.62
CA PHE A 329 2.23 -1.88 25.36
C PHE A 329 3.12 -1.85 26.62
N ASN A 330 3.26 -0.69 27.25
CA ASN A 330 4.07 -0.53 28.47
C ASN A 330 3.54 -1.39 29.62
N LYS A 331 2.22 -1.54 29.75
CA LYS A 331 1.62 -2.47 30.71
C LYS A 331 1.99 -3.92 30.39
N LEU A 332 1.89 -4.34 29.12
CA LEU A 332 2.22 -5.70 28.70
C LEU A 332 3.67 -6.09 29.02
N ILE A 333 4.61 -5.14 28.89
CA ILE A 333 6.05 -5.33 29.15
C ILE A 333 6.40 -5.22 30.64
N SER A 334 5.84 -4.25 31.37
CA SER A 334 6.15 -4.04 32.79
C SER A 334 5.72 -5.21 33.66
N GLU A 335 4.62 -5.88 33.29
CA GLU A 335 4.09 -7.07 33.99
C GLU A 335 4.86 -8.37 33.69
N LEU A 336 5.88 -8.36 32.81
CA LEU A 336 6.62 -9.57 32.46
C LEU A 336 7.68 -9.94 33.51
N PRO A 337 7.88 -11.24 33.77
CA PRO A 337 9.07 -11.75 34.45
C PRO A 337 10.37 -11.26 33.78
N GLU A 338 11.40 -11.03 34.59
CA GLU A 338 12.72 -10.57 34.13
C GLU A 338 13.39 -11.54 33.15
N GLU A 339 13.13 -12.84 33.28
CA GLU A 339 13.69 -13.88 32.41
C GLU A 339 12.91 -14.05 31.10
N THR A 340 11.79 -13.33 30.88
CA THR A 340 11.00 -13.48 29.66
C THR A 340 11.81 -13.10 28.43
N LEU A 341 11.84 -14.00 27.44
CA LEU A 341 12.44 -13.73 26.14
C LEU A 341 11.54 -12.79 25.33
N LEU A 342 12.13 -11.71 24.83
CA LEU A 342 11.53 -10.77 23.88
C LEU A 342 12.13 -11.04 22.51
N SER A 343 11.31 -11.15 21.47
CA SER A 343 11.75 -11.35 20.10
C SER A 343 10.98 -10.44 19.14
N VAL A 344 11.69 -9.60 18.38
CA VAL A 344 11.10 -8.68 17.41
C VAL A 344 11.07 -9.32 16.02
N TYR A 345 9.88 -9.41 15.45
CA TYR A 345 9.65 -9.96 14.12
C TYR A 345 9.15 -8.89 13.15
N ASP A 346 9.67 -8.96 11.92
CA ASP A 346 9.13 -8.30 10.72
C ASP A 346 8.11 -9.27 10.10
N CYS A 347 6.83 -8.94 10.21
CA CYS A 347 5.73 -9.70 9.62
C CYS A 347 5.24 -9.02 8.35
N HIS A 348 5.00 -9.80 7.30
CA HIS A 348 4.38 -9.38 6.05
C HIS A 348 2.88 -9.70 6.04
N ILE A 349 2.08 -8.91 5.32
CA ILE A 349 0.65 -9.10 5.08
C ILE A 349 0.29 -8.99 3.61
#